data_AF-A0A1S3MZ44-F1
#
_entry.id   AF-A0A1S3MZ44-F1
#
_cell.length_a   1.000
_cell.length_b   1.000
_cell.length_c   1.000
_cell.angle_alpha   90.00
_cell.angle_beta   90.00
_cell.angle_gamma   90.00
#
_symmetry.space_group_name_H-M   'P 1'
#
loop_
_entity.id
_entity.type
_entity.pdbx_description
1 polymer ?
#
loop_
_entity_poly.entity_id
_entity_poly.type
_entity_poly.pdbx_seq_one_letter_code
_entity_poly.pdbx_strand_id
1 'polypeptide(L)' 'MAFKDLPQGVELFPAISSVRGGAFIRLRYLNGATREPPALMALCGLSIHVSMGKERETQTDRLPLPPPLQRYILPSM' A
#
# COMPACT_ATOMS: atom_id res chain seq x y z
N MET A 1 3.94 -14.05 2.13
CA MET A 1 4.67 -13.78 0.86
C MET A 1 4.38 -14.95 -0.08
N ALA A 2 3.87 -14.70 -1.30
CA ALA A 2 3.41 -15.77 -2.20
C ALA A 2 4.49 -16.30 -3.16
N PHE A 3 5.46 -15.45 -3.55
CA PHE A 3 6.58 -15.80 -4.42
C PHE A 3 7.87 -15.13 -3.90
N LYS A 4 9.02 -15.73 -4.19
CA LYS A 4 10.37 -15.22 -3.93
C LYS A 4 11.20 -15.32 -5.21
N ASP A 5 12.28 -14.54 -5.28
CA ASP A 5 13.29 -14.63 -6.35
C ASP A 5 12.72 -14.44 -7.78
N LEU A 6 11.75 -13.53 -7.92
CA LEU A 6 11.26 -13.13 -9.23
C LEU A 6 12.40 -12.51 -10.06
N PRO A 7 12.45 -12.76 -11.39
CA PRO A 7 13.48 -12.20 -12.25
C PRO A 7 13.57 -10.69 -12.12
N GLN A 8 14.75 -10.20 -11.74
CA GLN A 8 15.05 -8.78 -11.65
C GLN A 8 15.29 -8.21 -13.05
N GLY A 9 14.86 -6.96 -13.29
CA GLY A 9 15.03 -6.30 -14.59
C GLY A 9 14.08 -6.80 -15.69
N VAL A 10 13.25 -7.82 -15.42
CA VAL A 10 12.23 -8.30 -16.35
C VAL A 10 10.89 -7.64 -16.03
N GLU A 11 10.19 -7.16 -17.07
CA GLU A 11 8.83 -6.65 -16.98
C GLU A 11 7.84 -7.78 -16.70
N LEU A 12 6.95 -7.57 -15.74
CA LEU A 12 5.93 -8.54 -15.38
C LEU A 12 4.56 -7.97 -15.74
N PHE A 13 3.71 -8.81 -16.31
CA PHE A 13 2.35 -8.47 -16.68
C PHE A 13 1.36 -9.20 -15.79
N PRO A 14 0.29 -8.55 -15.29
CA PRO A 14 -0.79 -9.25 -14.62
C PRO A 14 -1.48 -10.20 -15.61
N ALA A 15 -1.68 -11.44 -15.20
CA ALA A 15 -2.33 -12.48 -16.01
C ALA A 15 -3.51 -13.10 -15.27
N ILE A 16 -4.55 -13.45 -16.02
CA ILE A 16 -5.78 -14.07 -15.52
C ILE A 16 -6.18 -15.19 -16.48
N SER A 17 -6.45 -16.38 -15.94
CA SER A 17 -6.98 -17.52 -16.70
C SER A 17 -8.20 -18.11 -16.01
N SER A 18 -9.26 -18.38 -16.76
CA SER A 18 -10.49 -19.03 -16.25
C SER A 18 -11.05 -20.00 -17.28
N VAL A 19 -11.46 -21.18 -16.82
CA VAL A 19 -12.18 -22.19 -17.61
C VAL A 19 -13.65 -22.32 -17.19
N ARG A 20 -14.11 -21.45 -16.27
CA ARG A 20 -15.44 -21.52 -15.68
C ARG A 20 -16.45 -20.71 -16.49
N GLY A 21 -17.48 -21.37 -17.01
CA GLY A 21 -18.62 -20.72 -17.64
C GLY A 21 -19.31 -19.73 -16.70
N GLY A 22 -19.61 -18.53 -17.20
CA GLY A 22 -20.27 -17.47 -16.43
C GLY A 22 -19.37 -16.66 -15.49
N ALA A 23 -18.04 -16.79 -15.59
CA ALA A 23 -17.12 -15.93 -14.83
C ALA A 23 -17.10 -14.49 -15.39
N PHE A 24 -17.22 -13.51 -14.50
CA PHE A 24 -16.97 -12.09 -14.79
C PHE A 24 -15.82 -11.60 -13.93
N ILE A 25 -14.80 -11.02 -14.56
CA ILE A 25 -13.57 -10.60 -13.88
C ILE A 25 -13.32 -9.13 -14.17
N ARG A 26 -13.14 -8.33 -13.11
CA ARG A 26 -12.76 -6.91 -13.20
C ARG A 26 -11.39 -6.72 -12.56
N LEU A 27 -10.41 -6.34 -13.37
CA LEU A 27 -9.07 -5.96 -12.89
C LEU A 27 -9.05 -4.44 -12.67
N ARG A 28 -8.69 -4.00 -11.46
CA ARG A 28 -8.46 -2.58 -11.13
C ARG A 28 -7.04 -2.42 -10.61
N TYR A 29 -6.24 -1.60 -11.28
CA TYR A 29 -4.94 -1.18 -10.78
C TYR A 29 -5.19 -0.17 -9.66
N LEU A 30 -4.77 -0.52 -8.44
CA LEU A 30 -4.99 0.33 -7.26
C LEU A 30 -3.83 1.31 -7.07
N ASN A 31 -2.60 0.80 -7.00
CA ASN A 31 -1.38 1.58 -6.89
C ASN A 31 -0.26 0.86 -7.66
N GLY A 32 0.60 1.62 -8.33
CA GLY A 32 1.85 1.08 -8.86
C GLY A 32 2.79 0.82 -7.69
N ALA A 33 3.01 -0.46 -7.34
CA ALA A 33 4.11 -0.81 -6.46
C ALA A 33 5.38 -0.80 -7.31
N THR A 34 6.23 0.21 -7.15
CA THR A 34 7.58 0.14 -7.68
C THR A 34 8.33 -0.99 -6.96
N ARG A 35 9.27 -1.65 -7.63
CA ARG A 35 10.16 -2.64 -7.01
C ARG A 35 11.14 -1.99 -6.01
N GLU A 36 11.17 -0.67 -5.96
CA GLU A 36 11.99 0.08 -5.03
C GLU A 36 11.49 -0.10 -3.60
N PRO A 37 12.40 -0.21 -2.61
CA PRO A 37 12.00 -0.21 -1.23
C PRO A 37 11.23 1.08 -0.92
N PRO A 38 10.15 1.01 -0.12
CA PRO A 38 9.41 2.20 0.27
C PRO A 38 10.36 3.18 0.96
N ALA A 39 10.20 4.47 0.66
CA ALA A 39 10.95 5.52 1.31
C ALA A 39 10.81 5.43 2.84
N LEU A 40 11.85 5.82 3.59
CA LEU A 40 11.83 5.82 5.05
C LEU A 40 10.59 6.52 5.61
N MET A 41 10.18 7.61 4.97
CA MET A 41 8.99 8.38 5.35
C MET A 41 7.71 7.53 5.28
N ALA A 42 7.53 6.73 4.22
CA ALA A 42 6.39 5.82 4.07
C ALA A 42 6.41 4.69 5.10
N LEU A 43 7.60 4.17 5.42
CA LEU A 43 7.78 3.16 6.48
C LEU A 43 7.43 3.74 7.87
N CYS A 44 7.88 4.97 8.16
CA CYS A 44 7.55 5.66 9.40
C CYS A 44 6.03 5.89 9.51
N GLY A 45 5.39 6.38 8.44
CA GLY A 45 3.94 6.53 8.38
C GLY A 45 3.22 5.21 8.69
N LEU A 46 3.59 4.13 7.98
CA LEU A 46 3.02 2.79 8.20
C LEU A 46 3.20 2.32 9.65
N SER A 47 4.40 2.49 10.22
CA SER A 47 4.68 2.12 11.61
C SER A 47 3.78 2.88 12.61
N ILE A 48 3.53 4.16 12.35
CA ILE A 48 2.64 4.99 13.18
C ILE A 48 1.21 4.45 13.09
N HIS A 49 0.67 4.21 11.89
CA HIS A 49 -0.68 3.65 11.72
C HIS A 49 -0.86 2.31 12.42
N VAL A 50 0.11 1.39 12.28
CA VAL A 50 0.08 0.09 12.95
C VAL A 50 0.05 0.25 14.48
N SER A 51 0.84 1.19 15.02
CA SER A 51 0.89 1.45 16.46
C SER A 51 -0.38 2.10 17.03
N MET A 52 -1.07 2.91 16.22
CA MET A 52 -2.28 3.63 16.64
C MET A 52 -3.52 2.72 16.63
N GLY A 53 -3.58 1.75 15.72
CA GLY A 53 -4.72 0.86 15.54
C GLY A 53 -5.91 1.56 14.87
N LYS A 54 -6.86 0.76 14.35
CA LYS A 54 -7.97 1.24 13.50
C LYS A 54 -8.90 2.25 14.18
N GLU A 55 -9.04 2.21 15.50
CA GLU A 55 -9.92 3.13 16.22
C GLU A 55 -9.36 4.55 16.38
N ARG A 56 -8.03 4.70 16.31
CA ARG A 56 -7.34 5.98 16.52
C ARG A 56 -6.82 6.60 15.24
N GLU A 57 -7.12 6.01 14.09
CA GLU A 57 -6.72 6.51 12.77
C GLU A 57 -7.33 7.89 12.44
N THR A 58 -8.43 8.26 13.11
CA THR A 58 -9.04 9.59 13.05
C THR A 58 -8.45 10.59 14.06
N GLN A 59 -7.54 10.14 14.94
CA GLN A 59 -6.92 10.95 15.99
C GLN A 59 -5.49 11.36 15.65
N THR A 60 -5.03 11.12 14.43
CA THR A 60 -3.68 11.44 13.95
C THR A 60 -3.36 12.93 14.09
N ASP A 61 -4.37 13.79 13.98
CA ASP A 61 -4.27 15.24 14.21
C ASP A 61 -3.93 15.63 15.66
N ARG A 62 -4.11 14.71 16.62
CA ARG A 62 -3.77 14.92 18.03
C ARG A 62 -2.33 14.53 18.37
N LEU A 63 -1.59 13.95 17.42
CA LEU A 63 -0.18 13.67 17.63
C LEU A 63 0.59 15.00 17.76
N PRO A 64 1.56 15.09 18.68
CA PRO A 64 2.39 16.29 18.86
C PRO A 64 3.44 16.37 17.75
N LEU A 65 2.97 16.53 16.51
CA LEU A 65 3.78 16.56 15.30
C LEU A 65 3.60 17.92 14.61
N PRO A 66 4.66 18.44 13.97
CA PRO A 66 4.54 19.59 13.07
C PRO A 66 3.45 19.37 12.00
N PRO A 67 2.68 20.42 11.62
CA PRO A 67 1.61 20.30 10.62
C PRO A 67 2.00 19.64 9.28
N PRO A 68 3.23 19.86 8.74
CA PRO A 68 3.65 19.15 7.52
C PRO A 68 3.74 17.63 7.70
N LEU A 69 4.15 17.16 8.88
CA LEU A 69 4.26 15.74 9.18
C LEU A 69 2.90 15.10 9.46
N GLN A 70 1.98 15.84 10.09
CA GLN A 70 0.59 15.37 10.26
C GLN A 70 -0.07 15.08 8.92
N ARG A 71 0.06 15.98 7.94
CA ARG A 71 -0.49 15.79 6.58
C ARG A 71 0.06 14.56 5.86
N TYR A 72 1.27 14.13 6.21
CA TYR A 72 1.87 12.94 5.61
C TYR A 72 1.33 11.63 6.18
N ILE A 73 0.86 11.65 7.43
CA ILE A 73 0.33 10.47 8.13
C ILE A 73 -1.20 10.41 7.98
N LEU A 74 -1.86 11.46 7.49
CA LEU A 74 -3.28 11.37 7.17
C LEU A 74 -3.48 10.42 5.99
N PRO A 75 -4.48 9.51 6.06
CA PRO A 75 -4.79 8.65 4.93
C PRO A 75 -5.13 9.53 3.72
N SER A 76 -4.38 9.36 2.64
CA SER A 76 -4.71 9.96 1.35
C SER A 76 -6.08 9.43 0.92
N MET A 77 -7.09 10.31 0.90
CA MET A 77 -8.43 10.00 0.42
C MET A 77 -8.43 9.58 -1.05
#